data_AF-A0A851AGS1-F1
#
_entry.id   AF-A0A851AGS1-F1
#
_cell.length_a   1.000
_cell.length_b   1.000
_cell.length_c   1.000
_cell.angle_alpha   90.00
_cell.angle_beta   90.00
_cell.angle_gamma   90.00
#
_symmetry.space_group_name_H-M   'P 1'
#
loop_
_entity.id
_entity.type
_entity.pdbx_description
1 polymer ?
#
loop_
_entity_poly.entity_id
_entity_poly.type
_entity_poly.pdbx_seq_one_letter_code
_entity_poly.pdbx_strand_id
1 'polypeptide(L)'
;MPVENPLFFRSAPKMASMRESDTGLWLHNKLGSTDELWAPPSIASLLTASVIDNIRLCFHGLSSAVKLKLLLGMLHLPRRAVDEMKGALTEIIQLATLDSDPWVLMVADILKSFPDTGSLNLDLEEQNPNVQDILGELREKVSECETSAMLPLECQYLNKNALTTLAGPLTPPVKHFQLKRKPKSATLRAELLQKSTETAQQLKKTAGVPFHAKGRGLVKKIDTTTPLKGIPKQAPFRSTSAPSVFSPSGNRTPIPPSRTPLRKERGVKV
;
A
#
# COMPACT_ATOMS: atom_id res chain seq x y z
N MET A 1 13.79 -60.27 8.42
CA MET A 1 13.72 -60.05 6.96
C MET A 1 12.61 -59.03 6.71
N PRO A 2 12.96 -57.76 6.42
CA PRO A 2 11.99 -56.68 6.31
C PRO A 2 11.39 -56.57 4.90
N VAL A 3 10.17 -56.01 4.86
CA VAL A 3 9.32 -55.80 3.68
C VAL A 3 9.68 -54.45 3.06
N GLU A 4 10.08 -54.43 1.79
CA GLU A 4 10.27 -53.18 1.02
C GLU A 4 8.97 -52.79 0.29
N ASN A 5 8.48 -51.58 0.59
CA ASN A 5 7.44 -50.89 -0.15
C ASN A 5 8.08 -50.14 -1.35
N PRO A 6 7.56 -50.28 -2.58
CA PRO A 6 7.98 -49.40 -3.67
C PRO A 6 7.30 -48.04 -3.56
N LEU A 7 8.11 -46.99 -3.46
CA LEU A 7 7.69 -45.60 -3.51
C LEU A 7 7.12 -45.27 -4.89
N PHE A 8 5.82 -44.99 -4.95
CA PHE A 8 5.19 -44.35 -6.09
C PHE A 8 5.74 -42.93 -6.26
N PHE A 9 6.68 -42.75 -7.17
CA PHE A 9 7.02 -41.43 -7.71
C PHE A 9 5.81 -40.90 -8.47
N ARG A 10 5.11 -39.93 -7.88
CA ARG A 10 4.04 -39.18 -8.53
C ARG A 10 4.67 -38.28 -9.59
N SER A 11 4.59 -38.69 -10.85
CA SER A 11 5.00 -37.87 -11.99
C SER A 11 4.27 -36.51 -11.92
N ALA A 12 5.04 -35.42 -11.96
CA ALA A 12 4.48 -34.09 -12.20
C ALA A 12 3.72 -34.09 -13.53
N PRO A 13 2.59 -33.35 -13.66
CA PRO A 13 1.89 -33.25 -14.92
C PRO A 13 2.79 -32.51 -15.91
N LYS A 14 3.16 -33.20 -16.98
CA LYS A 14 3.82 -32.66 -18.15
C LYS A 14 2.87 -31.59 -18.73
N MET A 15 3.26 -30.32 -18.76
CA MET A 15 2.51 -29.31 -19.52
C MET A 15 2.50 -29.78 -20.97
N ALA A 16 1.34 -30.29 -21.40
CA ALA A 16 1.10 -30.60 -22.80
C ALA A 16 1.33 -29.31 -23.60
N SER A 17 2.07 -29.41 -24.70
CA SER A 17 2.24 -28.31 -25.65
C SER A 17 0.84 -27.87 -26.09
N MET A 18 0.36 -26.75 -25.52
CA MET A 18 -0.92 -26.15 -25.89
C MET A 18 -0.80 -25.66 -27.32
N ARG A 19 -1.72 -26.07 -28.18
CA ARG A 19 -1.82 -25.51 -29.54
C ARG A 19 -2.29 -24.06 -29.44
N GLU A 20 -2.02 -23.27 -30.46
CA GLU A 20 -2.36 -21.85 -30.55
C GLU A 20 -3.84 -21.56 -30.21
N SER A 21 -4.77 -22.32 -30.81
CA SER A 21 -6.21 -22.19 -30.57
C SER A 21 -6.62 -22.49 -29.12
N ASP A 22 -5.87 -23.37 -28.44
CA ASP A 22 -6.15 -23.74 -27.04
C ASP A 22 -5.68 -22.64 -26.09
N THR A 23 -4.64 -21.88 -26.45
CA THR A 23 -4.08 -20.80 -25.62
C THR A 23 -5.02 -19.60 -25.55
N GLY A 24 -5.58 -19.17 -26.68
CA GLY A 24 -6.53 -18.05 -26.70
C GLY A 24 -7.77 -18.33 -25.85
N LEU A 25 -8.39 -19.50 -26.02
CA LEU A 25 -9.55 -19.90 -25.23
C LEU A 25 -9.22 -20.02 -23.73
N TRP A 26 -8.06 -20.56 -23.41
CA TRP A 26 -7.59 -20.66 -22.02
C TRP A 26 -7.41 -19.27 -21.39
N LEU A 27 -6.85 -18.30 -22.11
CA LEU A 27 -6.71 -16.92 -21.64
C LEU A 27 -8.08 -16.28 -21.37
N HIS A 28 -9.06 -16.50 -22.26
CA HIS A 28 -10.44 -16.06 -22.01
C HIS A 28 -11.04 -16.69 -20.75
N ASN A 29 -10.81 -17.97 -20.51
CA ASN A 29 -11.30 -18.62 -19.29
C ASN A 29 -10.60 -18.14 -18.00
N LYS A 30 -9.34 -17.70 -18.10
CA LYS A 30 -8.56 -17.25 -16.94
C LYS A 30 -8.68 -15.76 -16.66
N LEU A 31 -8.83 -14.94 -17.69
CA LEU A 31 -8.77 -13.48 -17.61
C LEU A 31 -10.04 -12.81 -18.13
N GLY A 32 -10.97 -13.53 -18.77
CA GLY A 32 -12.13 -12.94 -19.44
C GLY A 32 -13.29 -12.51 -18.55
N SER A 33 -13.20 -12.70 -17.22
CA SER A 33 -14.20 -12.16 -16.29
C SER A 33 -14.24 -10.65 -16.39
N THR A 34 -15.42 -10.09 -16.69
CA THR A 34 -15.65 -8.64 -16.77
C THR A 34 -16.00 -8.00 -15.43
N ASP A 35 -16.34 -8.81 -14.43
CA ASP A 35 -16.68 -8.33 -13.08
C ASP A 35 -15.44 -7.89 -12.31
N GLU A 36 -14.30 -8.49 -12.64
CA GLU A 36 -12.99 -8.11 -12.09
C GLU A 36 -12.24 -7.34 -13.16
N LEU A 37 -11.81 -6.10 -12.89
CA LEU A 37 -11.03 -5.30 -13.86
C LEU A 37 -9.52 -5.36 -13.58
N TRP A 38 -9.11 -5.70 -12.37
CA TRP A 38 -7.71 -5.81 -11.96
C TRP A 38 -7.04 -7.10 -12.43
N ALA A 39 -5.70 -7.11 -12.47
CA ALA A 39 -4.94 -8.32 -12.68
C ALA A 39 -5.20 -9.30 -11.52
N PRO A 40 -5.49 -10.59 -11.80
CA PRO A 40 -5.74 -11.56 -10.74
C PRO A 40 -4.45 -11.82 -9.93
N PRO A 41 -4.54 -12.17 -8.63
CA PRO A 41 -3.36 -12.40 -7.80
C PRO A 41 -2.39 -13.47 -8.33
N SER A 42 -2.89 -14.42 -9.11
CA SER A 42 -2.11 -15.51 -9.71
C SER A 42 -1.47 -15.14 -11.06
N ILE A 43 -1.59 -13.91 -11.55
CA ILE A 43 -1.20 -13.50 -12.91
C ILE A 43 0.24 -13.88 -13.27
N ALA A 44 1.19 -13.70 -12.34
CA ALA A 44 2.59 -14.03 -12.60
C ALA A 44 2.83 -15.54 -12.81
N SER A 45 2.01 -16.40 -12.20
CA SER A 45 2.09 -17.86 -12.41
C SER A 45 1.40 -18.32 -13.71
N LEU A 46 0.47 -17.51 -14.23
CA LEU A 46 -0.23 -17.79 -15.48
C LEU A 46 0.63 -17.41 -16.70
N LEU A 47 1.36 -16.29 -16.60
CA LEU A 47 2.21 -15.75 -17.66
C LEU A 47 3.61 -16.40 -17.66
N THR A 48 3.64 -17.71 -17.93
CA THR A 48 4.90 -18.45 -18.14
C THR A 48 5.52 -18.11 -19.50
N ALA A 49 6.83 -18.33 -19.68
CA ALA A 49 7.52 -18.08 -20.94
C ALA A 49 6.83 -18.77 -22.14
N SER A 50 6.44 -20.03 -21.99
CA SER A 50 5.71 -20.76 -23.04
C SER A 50 4.34 -20.16 -23.36
N VAL A 51 3.64 -19.62 -22.36
CA VAL A 51 2.34 -18.97 -22.58
C VAL A 51 2.53 -17.64 -23.30
N ILE A 52 3.55 -16.86 -22.92
CA ILE A 52 3.93 -15.61 -23.57
C ILE A 52 4.31 -15.84 -25.04
N ASP A 53 5.10 -16.87 -25.32
CA ASP A 53 5.45 -17.25 -26.70
C ASP A 53 4.22 -17.64 -27.53
N ASN A 54 3.21 -18.25 -26.92
CA ASN A 54 1.97 -18.60 -27.62
C ASN A 54 1.03 -17.39 -27.81
N ILE A 55 1.06 -16.42 -26.90
CA ILE A 55 0.19 -15.23 -26.96
C ILE A 55 0.40 -14.45 -28.26
N ARG A 56 1.64 -14.32 -28.73
CA ARG A 56 1.96 -13.58 -29.98
C ARG A 56 1.16 -14.08 -31.19
N LEU A 57 0.80 -15.36 -31.19
CA LEU A 57 0.08 -16.00 -32.29
C LEU A 57 -1.42 -15.71 -32.20
N CYS A 58 -2.00 -15.75 -31.00
CA CYS A 58 -3.44 -15.57 -30.80
C CYS A 58 -3.87 -14.17 -30.33
N PHE A 59 -2.94 -13.20 -30.16
CA PHE A 59 -3.22 -11.89 -29.52
C PHE A 59 -4.38 -11.14 -30.18
N HIS A 60 -4.42 -11.08 -31.51
CA HIS A 60 -5.46 -10.38 -32.27
C HIS A 60 -6.88 -10.89 -31.97
N GLY A 61 -7.02 -12.20 -31.70
CA GLY A 61 -8.30 -12.84 -31.42
C GLY A 61 -8.79 -12.67 -29.97
N LEU A 62 -7.99 -12.07 -29.08
CA LEU A 62 -8.39 -11.84 -27.70
C LEU A 62 -9.31 -10.62 -27.58
N SER A 63 -10.22 -10.65 -26.61
CA SER A 63 -11.03 -9.46 -26.28
C SER A 63 -10.18 -8.38 -25.61
N SER A 64 -10.59 -7.11 -25.74
CA SER A 64 -9.90 -5.96 -25.12
C SER A 64 -9.70 -6.16 -23.61
N ALA A 65 -10.71 -6.68 -22.90
CA ALA A 65 -10.61 -6.94 -21.46
C ALA A 65 -9.47 -7.93 -21.10
N VAL A 66 -9.31 -8.99 -21.89
CA VAL A 66 -8.23 -9.97 -21.70
C VAL A 66 -6.88 -9.35 -22.05
N LYS A 67 -6.79 -8.60 -23.16
CA LYS A 67 -5.58 -7.89 -23.58
C LYS A 67 -5.10 -6.92 -22.51
N LEU A 68 -5.98 -6.11 -21.95
CA LEU A 68 -5.66 -5.14 -20.89
C LEU A 68 -5.13 -5.83 -19.63
N LYS A 69 -5.76 -6.91 -19.18
CA LYS A 69 -5.28 -7.70 -18.04
C LYS A 69 -3.93 -8.35 -18.29
N LEU A 70 -3.70 -8.81 -19.51
CA LEU A 70 -2.44 -9.41 -19.92
C LEU A 70 -1.32 -8.37 -19.91
N LEU A 71 -1.55 -7.20 -20.53
CA LEU A 71 -0.61 -6.08 -20.56
C LEU A 71 -0.28 -5.57 -19.16
N LEU A 72 -1.29 -5.27 -18.34
CA LEU A 72 -1.08 -4.85 -16.95
C LEU A 72 -0.43 -5.96 -16.12
N GLY A 73 -0.74 -7.22 -16.42
CA GLY A 73 -0.15 -8.40 -15.80
C GLY A 73 1.37 -8.49 -15.98
N MET A 74 1.93 -7.94 -17.06
CA MET A 74 3.37 -7.90 -17.29
C MET A 74 4.12 -7.16 -16.17
N LEU A 75 3.50 -6.11 -15.58
CA LEU A 75 4.08 -5.34 -14.49
C LEU A 75 4.22 -6.15 -13.18
N HIS A 76 3.47 -7.24 -13.05
CA HIS A 76 3.50 -8.12 -11.89
C HIS A 76 4.54 -9.25 -12.03
N LEU A 77 5.22 -9.35 -13.17
CA LEU A 77 6.29 -10.31 -13.36
C LEU A 77 7.56 -9.87 -12.61
N PRO A 78 8.28 -10.80 -11.96
CA PRO A 78 9.59 -10.49 -11.41
C PRO A 78 10.55 -9.97 -12.49
N ARG A 79 11.40 -8.99 -12.16
CA ARG A 79 12.33 -8.36 -13.12
C ARG A 79 13.14 -9.36 -13.94
N ARG A 80 13.60 -10.45 -13.29
CA ARG A 80 14.34 -11.54 -13.93
C ARG A 80 13.51 -12.25 -15.03
N ALA A 81 12.24 -12.52 -14.76
CA ALA A 81 11.36 -13.12 -15.75
C ALA A 81 11.20 -12.16 -16.93
N VAL A 82 10.92 -10.88 -16.67
CA VAL A 82 10.80 -9.85 -17.72
C VAL A 82 12.04 -9.80 -18.62
N ASP A 83 13.26 -9.89 -18.04
CA ASP A 83 14.50 -9.94 -18.82
C ASP A 83 14.59 -11.20 -19.70
N GLU A 84 14.23 -12.36 -19.16
CA GLU A 84 14.31 -13.64 -19.88
C GLU A 84 13.36 -13.69 -21.09
N MET A 85 12.16 -13.12 -20.98
CA MET A 85 11.14 -13.08 -22.05
C MET A 85 11.00 -11.71 -22.72
N LYS A 86 11.98 -10.82 -22.56
CA LYS A 86 11.94 -9.43 -23.03
C LYS A 86 11.48 -9.30 -24.48
N GLY A 87 12.09 -10.06 -25.40
CA GLY A 87 11.77 -10.00 -26.82
C GLY A 87 10.29 -10.31 -27.11
N ALA A 88 9.77 -11.39 -26.52
CA ALA A 88 8.38 -11.79 -26.71
C ALA A 88 7.40 -10.78 -26.08
N LEU A 89 7.73 -10.20 -24.92
CA LEU A 89 6.93 -9.14 -24.30
C LEU A 89 6.90 -7.87 -25.17
N THR A 90 8.05 -7.44 -25.70
CA THR A 90 8.14 -6.29 -26.60
C THR A 90 7.30 -6.52 -27.86
N GLU A 91 7.34 -7.70 -28.45
CA GLU A 91 6.50 -8.02 -29.61
C GLU A 91 5.00 -7.95 -29.29
N ILE A 92 4.56 -8.50 -28.15
CA ILE A 92 3.15 -8.41 -27.75
C ILE A 92 2.72 -6.95 -27.56
N ILE A 93 3.58 -6.11 -26.96
CA ILE A 93 3.31 -4.68 -26.81
C ILE A 93 3.22 -4.01 -28.19
N GLN A 94 4.11 -4.35 -29.14
CA GLN A 94 4.02 -3.84 -30.51
C GLN A 94 2.70 -4.24 -31.19
N LEU A 95 2.24 -5.48 -31.04
CA LEU A 95 0.92 -5.88 -31.53
C LEU A 95 -0.20 -5.05 -30.88
N ALA A 96 -0.09 -4.75 -29.59
CA ALA A 96 -1.04 -3.92 -28.87
C ALA A 96 -1.05 -2.45 -29.34
N THR A 97 0.08 -1.90 -29.82
CA THR A 97 0.13 -0.55 -30.43
C THR A 97 -0.61 -0.45 -31.77
N LEU A 98 -1.02 -1.57 -32.35
CA LEU A 98 -1.80 -1.64 -33.59
C LEU A 98 -3.26 -2.02 -33.34
N ASP A 99 -3.69 -2.10 -32.08
CA ASP A 99 -5.05 -2.49 -31.73
C ASP A 99 -6.07 -1.38 -32.06
N SER A 100 -7.32 -1.78 -32.33
CA SER A 100 -8.41 -0.82 -32.55
C SER A 100 -8.96 -0.21 -31.26
N ASP A 101 -8.72 -0.85 -30.12
CA ASP A 101 -9.23 -0.43 -28.82
C ASP A 101 -8.34 0.69 -28.21
N PRO A 102 -8.90 1.89 -27.93
CA PRO A 102 -8.12 3.02 -27.42
C PRO A 102 -7.45 2.76 -26.06
N TRP A 103 -8.04 1.92 -25.21
CA TRP A 103 -7.43 1.56 -23.93
C TRP A 103 -6.23 0.66 -24.13
N VAL A 104 -6.32 -0.30 -25.07
CA VAL A 104 -5.19 -1.18 -25.42
C VAL A 104 -4.04 -0.36 -25.99
N LEU A 105 -4.34 0.59 -26.90
CA LEU A 105 -3.35 1.51 -27.47
C LEU A 105 -2.64 2.34 -26.39
N MET A 106 -3.41 2.98 -25.50
CA MET A 106 -2.84 3.79 -24.41
C MET A 106 -1.95 2.98 -23.48
N VAL A 107 -2.42 1.79 -23.04
CA VAL A 107 -1.64 0.93 -22.15
C VAL A 107 -0.39 0.42 -22.85
N ALA A 108 -0.46 0.08 -24.14
CA ALA A 108 0.71 -0.32 -24.91
C ALA A 108 1.76 0.80 -24.98
N ASP A 109 1.33 2.05 -25.21
CA ASP A 109 2.23 3.20 -25.27
C ASP A 109 2.91 3.51 -23.92
N ILE A 110 2.18 3.33 -22.81
CA ILE A 110 2.73 3.43 -21.45
C ILE A 110 3.75 2.32 -21.17
N LEU A 111 3.49 1.09 -21.65
CA LEU A 111 4.31 -0.08 -21.35
C LEU A 111 5.50 -0.26 -22.29
N LYS A 112 5.59 0.46 -23.42
CA LYS A 112 6.58 0.21 -24.47
C LYS A 112 8.04 0.24 -23.99
N SER A 113 8.36 1.02 -22.96
CA SER A 113 9.71 1.10 -22.39
C SER A 113 9.96 0.13 -21.22
N PHE A 114 8.92 -0.54 -20.72
CA PHE A 114 9.01 -1.34 -19.49
C PHE A 114 9.89 -2.58 -19.63
N PRO A 115 9.77 -3.43 -20.67
CA PRO A 115 10.64 -4.60 -20.82
C PRO A 115 12.13 -4.24 -20.97
N ASP A 116 12.43 -3.07 -21.53
CA ASP A 116 13.79 -2.58 -21.73
C ASP A 116 14.41 -1.95 -20.49
N THR A 117 13.69 -1.02 -19.86
CA THR A 117 14.23 -0.13 -18.82
C THR A 117 13.80 -0.51 -17.41
N GLY A 118 12.72 -1.30 -17.27
CA GLY A 118 12.01 -1.50 -16.02
C GLY A 118 11.14 -0.31 -15.58
N SER A 119 11.04 0.73 -16.41
CA SER A 119 10.27 1.95 -16.15
C SER A 119 9.20 2.16 -17.22
N LEU A 120 8.10 2.78 -16.82
CA LEU A 120 7.01 3.16 -17.72
C LEU A 120 7.39 4.36 -18.59
N ASN A 121 6.75 4.47 -19.75
CA ASN A 121 6.89 5.62 -20.62
C ASN A 121 6.09 6.81 -20.04
N LEU A 122 6.74 7.97 -19.96
CA LEU A 122 6.12 9.22 -19.54
C LEU A 122 5.89 10.19 -20.71
N ASP A 123 6.52 9.93 -21.86
CA ASP A 123 6.39 10.72 -23.08
C ASP A 123 5.19 10.20 -23.89
N LEU A 124 4.00 10.62 -23.48
CA LEU A 124 2.70 10.16 -24.03
C LEU A 124 2.04 11.21 -24.94
N GLU A 125 2.66 12.37 -25.12
CA GLU A 125 2.07 13.50 -25.84
C GLU A 125 2.17 13.37 -27.37
N GLU A 126 3.21 12.74 -27.91
CA GLU A 126 3.60 12.83 -29.33
C GLU A 126 2.50 12.38 -30.32
N GLN A 127 1.67 11.41 -29.94
CA GLN A 127 0.66 10.80 -30.83
C GLN A 127 -0.74 10.77 -30.20
N ASN A 128 -0.97 11.51 -29.11
CA ASN A 128 -2.22 11.42 -28.36
C ASN A 128 -2.83 12.80 -28.06
N PRO A 129 -3.81 13.27 -28.86
CA PRO A 129 -4.43 14.58 -28.64
C PRO A 129 -5.13 14.68 -27.28
N ASN A 130 -5.69 13.58 -26.77
CA ASN A 130 -6.32 13.59 -25.45
C ASN A 130 -5.31 13.90 -24.34
N VAL A 131 -4.10 13.35 -24.43
CA VAL A 131 -3.03 13.60 -23.45
C VAL A 131 -2.52 15.04 -23.58
N GLN A 132 -2.34 15.54 -24.80
CA GLN A 132 -1.94 16.92 -25.05
C GLN A 132 -2.92 17.92 -24.42
N ASP A 133 -4.22 17.71 -24.63
CA ASP A 133 -5.27 18.58 -24.09
C ASP A 133 -5.30 18.52 -22.55
N ILE A 134 -5.31 17.31 -21.98
CA ILE A 134 -5.32 17.10 -20.52
C ILE A 134 -4.10 17.77 -19.88
N LEU A 135 -2.89 17.51 -20.41
CA LEU A 135 -1.67 18.07 -19.83
C LEU A 135 -1.56 19.58 -20.08
N GLY A 136 -2.06 20.09 -21.21
CA GLY A 136 -2.16 21.51 -21.49
C GLY A 136 -2.96 22.25 -20.41
N GLU A 137 -4.21 21.80 -20.18
CA GLU A 137 -5.09 22.38 -19.16
C GLU A 137 -4.52 22.23 -17.75
N LEU A 138 -4.02 21.04 -17.40
CA LEU A 138 -3.48 20.79 -16.07
C LEU A 138 -2.20 21.60 -15.78
N ARG A 139 -1.33 21.82 -16.78
CA ARG A 139 -0.14 22.66 -16.61
C ARG A 139 -0.52 24.11 -16.27
N GLU A 140 -1.51 24.66 -16.96
CA GLU A 140 -2.04 26.00 -16.66
C GLU A 140 -2.60 26.05 -15.23
N LYS A 141 -3.49 25.11 -14.89
CA LYS A 141 -4.16 25.08 -13.58
C LYS A 141 -3.21 24.84 -12.40
N VAL A 142 -2.20 23.99 -12.58
CA VAL A 142 -1.16 23.76 -11.55
C VAL A 142 -0.35 25.03 -11.31
N SER A 143 0.00 25.78 -12.37
CA SER A 143 0.74 27.04 -12.25
C SER A 143 -0.06 28.13 -11.52
N GLU A 144 -1.39 28.17 -11.69
CA GLU A 144 -2.27 29.10 -10.97
C GLU A 144 -2.33 28.82 -9.47
N CYS A 145 -2.13 27.57 -9.04
CA CYS A 145 -2.33 27.11 -7.66
C CYS A 145 -1.05 27.10 -6.80
N GLU A 146 0.10 27.52 -7.33
CA GLU A 146 1.41 27.39 -6.65
C GLU A 146 1.46 28.05 -5.26
N THR A 147 0.70 29.11 -5.04
CA THR A 147 0.72 29.90 -3.79
C THR A 147 0.16 29.16 -2.56
N SER A 148 -0.55 28.05 -2.74
CA SER A 148 -1.10 27.22 -1.64
C SER A 148 -0.99 25.73 -1.96
N ALA A 149 0.13 25.32 -2.56
CA ALA A 149 0.37 23.94 -2.90
C ALA A 149 0.39 23.04 -1.65
N MET A 150 -0.42 21.98 -1.69
CA MET A 150 -0.32 20.90 -0.71
C MET A 150 1.01 20.17 -0.91
N LEU A 151 1.74 19.93 0.19
CA LEU A 151 2.98 19.19 0.13
C LEU A 151 2.73 17.68 0.02
N PRO A 152 3.63 16.94 -0.64
CA PRO A 152 3.61 15.47 -0.63
C PRO A 152 3.64 14.88 0.78
N LEU A 153 3.15 13.64 0.92
CA LEU A 153 2.97 13.00 2.24
C LEU A 153 4.31 12.70 2.94
N GLU A 154 5.35 12.44 2.18
CA GLU A 154 6.71 12.19 2.67
C GLU A 154 7.28 13.39 3.43
N CYS A 155 6.84 14.62 3.12
CA CYS A 155 7.31 15.85 3.77
C CYS A 155 7.04 15.89 5.29
N GLN A 156 6.07 15.11 5.78
CA GLN A 156 5.78 14.99 7.22
C GLN A 156 6.88 14.27 8.01
N TYR A 157 7.73 13.50 7.32
CA TYR A 157 8.76 12.66 7.92
C TYR A 157 10.17 13.23 7.73
N LEU A 158 10.31 14.29 6.92
CA LEU A 158 11.59 14.91 6.64
C LEU A 158 12.03 15.85 7.76
N ASN A 159 13.34 15.88 8.02
CA ASN A 159 13.90 16.93 8.85
C ASN A 159 13.84 18.29 8.11
N LYS A 160 13.99 19.39 8.86
CA LYS A 160 13.85 20.75 8.33
C LYS A 160 14.74 21.02 7.11
N ASN A 161 15.98 20.53 7.12
CA ASN A 161 16.93 20.79 6.04
C ASN A 161 16.53 20.03 4.77
N ALA A 162 16.24 18.74 4.89
CA ALA A 162 15.77 17.91 3.78
C ALA A 162 14.46 18.42 3.19
N LEU A 163 13.52 18.85 4.04
CA LEU A 163 12.27 19.46 3.60
C LEU A 163 12.50 20.76 2.82
N THR A 164 13.42 21.60 3.31
CA THR A 164 13.77 22.85 2.62
C THR A 164 14.45 22.59 1.27
N THR A 165 15.27 21.54 1.17
CA THR A 165 15.90 21.12 -0.09
C THR A 165 14.87 20.59 -1.09
N LEU A 166 13.87 19.83 -0.63
CA LEU A 166 12.87 19.20 -1.50
C LEU A 166 11.77 20.17 -1.95
N ALA A 167 11.18 20.90 -1.01
CA ALA A 167 9.97 21.71 -1.22
C ALA A 167 10.22 23.22 -1.06
N GLY A 168 11.46 23.64 -0.83
CA GLY A 168 11.79 25.03 -0.55
C GLY A 168 11.39 25.48 0.87
N PRO A 169 11.55 26.78 1.17
CA PRO A 169 11.17 27.34 2.45
C PRO A 169 9.66 27.24 2.68
N LEU A 170 9.24 26.71 3.84
CA LEU A 170 7.83 26.63 4.19
C LEU A 170 7.21 28.02 4.39
N THR A 171 6.08 28.27 3.74
CA THR A 171 5.26 29.45 3.96
C THR A 171 4.78 29.48 5.41
N PRO A 172 5.04 30.57 6.17
CA PRO A 172 4.57 30.68 7.53
C PRO A 172 3.03 30.72 7.58
N PRO A 173 2.39 30.17 8.61
CA PRO A 173 0.93 30.21 8.75
C PRO A 173 0.39 31.65 8.76
N VAL A 174 -0.76 31.85 8.09
CA VAL A 174 -1.45 33.15 8.06
C VAL A 174 -1.87 33.54 9.48
N LYS A 175 -1.46 34.74 9.91
CA LYS A 175 -1.81 35.29 11.22
C LYS A 175 -3.22 35.90 11.19
N HIS A 176 -4.24 35.08 11.43
CA HIS A 176 -5.63 35.54 11.42
C HIS A 176 -6.00 36.45 12.61
N PHE A 177 -5.28 36.35 13.73
CA PHE A 177 -5.50 37.17 14.93
C PHE A 177 -4.24 37.20 15.81
N GLN A 178 -4.21 38.14 16.75
CA GLN A 178 -3.13 38.26 17.74
C GLN A 178 -3.55 37.63 19.08
N LEU A 179 -2.77 36.66 19.56
CA LEU A 179 -2.97 36.06 20.89
C LEU A 179 -2.60 37.07 21.99
N LYS A 180 -3.55 37.35 22.90
CA LYS A 180 -3.33 38.20 24.09
C LYS A 180 -2.53 37.50 25.19
N ARG A 181 -2.71 36.18 25.33
CA ARG A 181 -2.06 35.33 26.35
C ARG A 181 -1.78 33.94 25.75
N LYS A 182 -0.80 33.22 26.29
CA LYS A 182 -0.52 31.83 25.88
C LYS A 182 -1.68 30.91 26.30
N PRO A 183 -1.99 29.85 25.53
CA PRO A 183 -3.05 28.89 25.89
C PRO A 183 -2.65 28.02 27.09
N LYS A 184 -3.64 27.37 27.70
CA LYS A 184 -3.47 26.47 28.87
C LYS A 184 -2.44 25.35 28.63
N SER A 185 -2.25 24.92 27.39
CA SER A 185 -1.24 23.91 27.02
C SER A 185 0.19 24.36 27.31
N ALA A 186 0.47 25.67 27.35
CA ALA A 186 1.79 26.18 27.72
C ALA A 186 2.10 25.92 29.20
N THR A 187 1.15 26.20 30.10
CA THR A 187 1.26 25.88 31.54
C THR A 187 1.40 24.38 31.74
N LEU A 188 0.57 23.58 31.06
CA LEU A 188 0.64 22.11 31.14
C LEU A 188 2.01 21.57 30.73
N ARG A 189 2.59 22.09 29.63
CA ARG A 189 3.94 21.69 29.19
C ARG A 189 5.01 22.05 30.24
N ALA A 190 4.91 23.21 30.87
CA ALA A 190 5.86 23.65 31.90
C ALA A 190 5.78 22.74 33.15
N GLU A 191 4.58 22.40 33.62
CA GLU A 191 4.38 21.48 34.73
C GLU A 191 4.94 20.08 34.44
N LEU A 192 4.73 19.56 33.22
CA LEU A 192 5.27 18.27 32.81
C LEU A 192 6.81 18.27 32.76
N LEU A 193 7.42 19.36 32.28
CA LEU A 193 8.87 19.51 32.25
C LEU A 193 9.47 19.63 33.66
N GLN A 194 8.81 20.36 34.56
CA GLN A 194 9.23 20.48 35.95
C GLN A 194 9.17 19.11 36.65
N LYS A 195 8.03 18.41 36.59
CA LYS A 195 7.86 17.08 37.18
C LYS A 195 8.88 16.07 36.62
N SER A 196 9.15 16.12 35.31
CA SER A 196 10.18 15.29 34.66
C SER A 196 11.58 15.58 35.24
N THR A 197 11.92 16.85 35.42
CA THR A 197 13.22 17.27 35.97
C THR A 197 13.37 16.83 37.43
N GLU A 198 12.34 17.02 38.25
CA GLU A 198 12.32 16.56 39.65
C GLU A 198 12.51 15.04 39.74
N THR A 199 11.82 14.28 38.88
CA THR A 199 11.96 12.82 38.80
C THR A 199 13.37 12.40 38.37
N ALA A 200 13.94 13.05 37.35
CA ALA A 200 15.30 12.78 36.89
C ALA A 200 16.35 13.08 37.97
N GLN A 201 16.15 14.13 38.77
CA GLN A 201 17.02 14.47 39.89
C GLN A 201 16.90 13.46 41.05
N GLN A 202 15.70 12.94 41.33
CA GLN A 202 15.52 11.88 42.32
C GLN A 202 16.27 10.61 41.90
N LEU A 203 16.16 10.17 40.64
CA LEU A 203 16.91 9.02 40.12
C LEU A 203 18.43 9.18 40.27
N LYS A 204 18.96 10.38 40.00
CA LYS A 204 20.39 10.68 40.20
C LYS A 204 20.81 10.65 41.68
N LYS A 205 19.94 11.07 42.61
CA LYS A 205 20.20 10.99 44.06
C LYS A 205 20.15 9.55 44.58
N THR A 206 19.31 8.68 44.01
CA THR A 206 19.20 7.28 44.42
C THR A 206 20.30 6.39 43.82
N ALA A 207 20.92 6.79 42.70
CA ALA A 207 22.02 6.03 42.07
C ALA A 207 23.37 6.07 42.82
N GLY A 208 23.52 6.97 43.79
CA GLY A 208 24.75 7.12 44.59
C GLY A 208 24.71 6.53 46.00
N VAL A 209 23.59 5.92 46.41
CA VAL A 209 23.44 5.36 47.77
C VAL A 209 23.48 3.84 47.68
N PRO A 210 24.49 3.16 48.27
CA PRO A 210 24.47 1.72 48.42
C PRO A 210 23.19 1.32 49.14
N PHE A 211 22.38 0.49 48.51
CA PHE A 211 21.12 0.02 49.05
C PHE A 211 21.40 -0.76 50.34
N HIS A 212 21.24 -0.14 51.50
CA HIS A 212 21.23 -0.86 52.77
C HIS A 212 19.91 -1.64 52.88
N ALA A 213 19.91 -2.84 52.32
CA ALA A 213 18.90 -3.85 52.58
C ALA A 213 18.95 -4.25 54.06
N LYS A 214 18.20 -3.54 54.92
CA LYS A 214 17.76 -4.10 56.20
C LYS A 214 16.44 -4.80 55.95
N GLY A 215 16.55 -6.11 55.82
CA GLY A 215 15.47 -6.98 55.38
C GLY A 215 14.32 -7.14 56.37
N ARG A 216 13.24 -7.70 55.82
CA ARG A 216 12.39 -8.74 56.40
C ARG A 216 11.54 -9.31 55.26
N GLY A 217 11.62 -10.62 55.03
CA GLY A 217 10.57 -11.36 54.33
C GLY A 217 10.99 -12.15 53.09
N LEU A 218 11.44 -13.39 53.34
CA LEU A 218 11.18 -14.59 52.53
C LEU A 218 11.80 -14.69 51.12
N VAL A 219 13.11 -14.98 51.06
CA VAL A 219 13.70 -15.72 49.92
C VAL A 219 13.21 -17.16 50.01
N LYS A 220 12.25 -17.55 49.16
CA LYS A 220 11.90 -18.97 48.96
C LYS A 220 13.04 -19.63 48.17
N LYS A 221 13.77 -20.53 48.84
CA LYS A 221 14.72 -21.46 48.23
C LYS A 221 14.00 -22.33 47.21
N ILE A 222 14.61 -22.49 46.05
CA ILE A 222 14.19 -23.42 45.00
C ILE A 222 14.76 -24.78 45.40
N ASP A 223 13.90 -25.70 45.83
CA ASP A 223 14.28 -27.10 46.06
C ASP A 223 13.83 -27.93 44.85
N THR A 224 14.80 -28.55 44.18
CA THR A 224 14.62 -29.37 42.97
C THR A 224 14.89 -30.83 43.33
N THR A 225 13.94 -31.53 43.95
CA THR A 225 14.01 -32.99 44.17
C THR A 225 12.62 -33.67 44.28
N THR A 226 11.97 -33.94 43.12
CA THR A 226 11.07 -35.11 42.81
C THR A 226 9.72 -35.32 43.57
N PRO A 227 8.79 -36.21 43.13
CA PRO A 227 8.04 -36.23 41.86
C PRO A 227 6.48 -36.31 42.01
N LEU A 228 5.78 -35.82 40.98
CA LEU A 228 4.39 -36.04 40.50
C LEU A 228 3.30 -36.63 41.44
N LYS A 229 2.25 -35.83 41.72
CA LYS A 229 0.85 -36.33 41.78
C LYS A 229 -0.20 -35.22 41.63
N GLY A 230 -1.16 -35.44 40.72
CA GLY A 230 -2.50 -34.81 40.75
C GLY A 230 -2.79 -33.84 39.62
N ILE A 231 -3.35 -34.34 38.52
CA ILE A 231 -4.05 -33.53 37.50
C ILE A 231 -5.52 -33.40 37.94
N PRO A 232 -6.07 -32.18 38.12
CA PRO A 232 -7.50 -31.96 37.98
C PRO A 232 -7.80 -31.44 36.57
N LYS A 233 -8.78 -32.09 35.94
CA LYS A 233 -9.27 -31.85 34.59
C LYS A 233 -10.03 -30.51 34.49
N GLN A 234 -9.77 -29.82 33.37
CA GLN A 234 -10.69 -28.95 32.62
C GLN A 234 -11.19 -27.63 33.27
N ALA A 235 -10.61 -26.51 32.81
CA ALA A 235 -11.33 -25.29 32.43
C ALA A 235 -10.42 -24.41 31.52
N PRO A 236 -10.97 -23.63 30.57
CA PRO A 236 -10.26 -23.24 29.35
C PRO A 236 -9.34 -22.02 29.53
N PHE A 237 -8.13 -22.15 28.98
CA PHE A 237 -7.14 -21.10 28.84
C PHE A 237 -7.69 -19.91 28.03
N ARG A 238 -7.74 -18.72 28.64
CA ARG A 238 -7.66 -17.45 27.91
C ARG A 238 -6.25 -16.90 28.08
N SER A 239 -5.48 -16.91 27.01
CA SER A 239 -4.15 -16.31 26.93
C SER A 239 -4.23 -14.78 26.94
N THR A 240 -3.34 -14.16 27.71
CA THR A 240 -3.09 -12.73 27.80
C THR A 240 -2.38 -12.20 26.55
N SER A 241 -3.01 -11.30 25.82
CA SER A 241 -2.40 -10.49 24.76
C SER A 241 -1.96 -9.12 25.31
N ALA A 242 -0.79 -8.68 24.85
CA ALA A 242 -0.14 -7.39 25.12
C ALA A 242 -1.05 -6.16 24.86
N PRO A 243 -0.76 -4.98 25.44
CA PRO A 243 -1.60 -3.80 25.29
C PRO A 243 -1.48 -3.22 23.87
N SER A 244 -2.56 -3.35 23.11
CA SER A 244 -2.76 -2.69 21.82
C SER A 244 -3.03 -1.21 22.02
N VAL A 245 -2.31 -0.39 21.26
CA VAL A 245 -2.44 1.06 21.19
C VAL A 245 -3.74 1.40 20.46
N PHE A 246 -4.50 2.30 21.06
CA PHE A 246 -5.62 3.11 20.59
C PHE A 246 -5.97 3.05 19.08
N SER A 247 -7.21 2.64 18.78
CA SER A 247 -7.95 2.97 17.55
C SER A 247 -9.34 3.46 17.97
N PRO A 248 -9.82 4.66 17.57
CA PRO A 248 -11.18 5.07 17.87
C PRO A 248 -12.11 4.68 16.71
N SER A 249 -12.86 3.59 16.91
CA SER A 249 -14.09 3.30 16.19
C SER A 249 -15.23 4.14 16.79
N GLY A 250 -15.56 5.25 16.13
CA GLY A 250 -16.67 6.13 16.51
C GLY A 250 -17.94 5.81 15.71
N ASN A 251 -18.98 5.39 16.43
CA ASN A 251 -20.37 5.31 15.95
C ASN A 251 -20.80 6.60 15.23
N ARG A 252 -21.16 6.52 13.94
CA ARG A 252 -21.85 7.59 13.22
C ARG A 252 -23.36 7.43 13.35
N THR A 253 -24.03 8.44 13.88
CA THR A 253 -25.48 8.68 13.71
C THR A 253 -25.76 9.23 12.29
N PRO A 254 -26.92 8.92 11.67
CA PRO A 254 -27.25 9.41 10.33
C PRO A 254 -27.74 10.87 10.33
N ILE A 255 -27.30 11.62 9.31
CA ILE A 255 -27.64 13.03 9.04
C ILE A 255 -28.90 13.09 8.15
N PRO A 256 -29.93 13.89 8.47
CA PRO A 256 -31.09 14.10 7.59
C PRO A 256 -30.81 15.13 6.48
N PRO A 257 -31.49 15.05 5.32
CA PRO A 257 -31.20 15.88 4.16
C PRO A 257 -31.67 17.34 4.30
N SER A 258 -30.87 18.23 3.71
CA SER A 258 -31.02 19.69 3.67
C SER A 258 -32.28 20.15 2.93
N ARG A 259 -33.18 20.84 3.65
CA ARG A 259 -34.23 21.69 3.05
C ARG A 259 -33.70 23.12 2.89
N THR A 260 -33.94 23.69 1.72
CA THR A 260 -33.69 25.10 1.37
C THR A 260 -34.45 26.05 2.31
N PRO A 261 -33.86 27.17 2.76
CA PRO A 261 -34.58 28.12 3.60
C PRO A 261 -35.45 29.06 2.75
N LEU A 262 -36.76 28.93 2.96
CA LEU A 262 -37.79 29.85 2.46
C LEU A 262 -37.72 31.18 3.23
N ARG A 263 -37.47 32.26 2.49
CA ARG A 263 -37.51 33.67 2.93
C ARG A 263 -38.82 33.96 3.66
N LYS A 264 -38.75 34.36 4.93
CA LYS A 264 -39.89 34.92 5.67
C LYS A 264 -39.44 36.21 6.35
N GLU A 265 -39.72 37.33 5.68
CA GLU A 265 -39.74 38.64 6.31
C GLU A 265 -40.78 38.67 7.42
N ARG A 266 -40.41 39.23 8.57
CA ARG A 266 -41.29 39.95 9.48
C ARG A 266 -40.41 40.84 10.35
N GLY A 267 -40.57 42.15 10.18
CA GLY A 267 -39.96 43.17 11.02
C GLY A 267 -40.65 43.34 12.37
N VAL A 268 -40.04 44.18 13.21
CA VAL A 268 -40.57 45.23 14.11
C VAL A 268 -39.32 45.73 14.86
N LYS A 269 -38.79 46.92 14.53
CA LYS A 269 -39.16 48.31 14.88
C LYS A 269 -38.45 48.78 16.16
N VAL A 270 -37.78 49.93 16.02
CA VAL A 270 -37.34 50.82 17.10
C VAL A 270 -38.56 51.35 17.84
#